data_AF-A0A7X6ZV74-F1
#
_entry.id   AF-A0A7X6ZV74-F1
#
_cell.length_a   1.000
_cell.length_b   1.000
_cell.length_c   1.000
_cell.angle_alpha   90.00
_cell.angle_beta   90.00
_cell.angle_gamma   90.00
#
_symmetry.space_group_name_H-M   'P 1'
#
loop_
_entity.id
_entity.type
_entity.pdbx_description
1 polymer ?
#
loop_
_entity_poly.entity_id
_entity_poly.type
_entity_poly.pdbx_seq_one_letter_code
_entity_poly.pdbx_strand_id
1 'polypeptide(L)' 'HKDVQNGEQAFDLLQIAKYYERIGDHAVNIAEWVIFSITGQHNKIDR' A
#
# COMPACT_ATOMS: atom_id res chain seq x y z
N HIS A 1 -8.36 26.92 -19.12
CA HIS A 1 -7.18 26.95 -18.24
C HIS A 1 -7.41 26.22 -16.91
N LYS A 2 -8.65 26.15 -16.37
CA LYS A 2 -8.97 25.37 -15.15
C LYS A 2 -8.88 23.84 -15.33
N ASP A 3 -9.18 23.30 -16.50
CA ASP A 3 -9.14 21.83 -16.73
C ASP A 3 -7.75 21.20 -16.61
N VAL A 4 -6.69 21.94 -16.98
CA VAL A 4 -5.31 21.44 -16.87
C VAL A 4 -4.89 21.31 -15.40
N GLN A 5 -5.29 22.28 -14.55
CA GLN A 5 -5.00 22.24 -13.11
C GLN A 5 -5.74 21.12 -12.39
N ASN A 6 -6.99 20.82 -12.80
CA ASN A 6 -7.74 19.70 -12.24
C ASN A 6 -7.10 18.35 -12.59
N GLY A 7 -6.54 18.22 -13.80
CA GLY A 7 -5.82 17.01 -14.22
C GLY A 7 -4.52 16.79 -13.45
N GLU A 8 -3.75 17.85 -13.23
CA GLU A 8 -2.51 17.80 -12.44
C GLU A 8 -2.77 17.40 -10.98
N GLN A 9 -3.77 18.02 -10.34
CA GLN A 9 -4.17 17.65 -8.97
C GLN A 9 -4.65 16.20 -8.86
N ALA A 10 -5.43 15.72 -9.85
CA ALA A 10 -5.88 14.33 -9.87
C ALA A 10 -4.72 13.35 -10.04
N PHE A 11 -3.71 13.72 -10.84
CA PHE A 11 -2.51 12.92 -11.03
C PHE A 11 -1.65 12.85 -9.77
N ASP A 12 -1.46 13.96 -9.06
CA ASP A 12 -0.74 13.99 -7.79
C ASP A 12 -1.41 13.12 -6.73
N LEU A 13 -2.75 13.20 -6.62
CA LEU A 13 -3.52 12.34 -5.73
C LEU A 13 -3.39 10.85 -6.09
N LEU A 14 -3.35 10.52 -7.38
CA LEU A 14 -3.12 9.15 -7.84
C LEU A 14 -1.72 8.65 -7.47
N GLN A 15 -0.70 9.49 -7.56
CA GLN A 15 0.65 9.13 -7.11
C GLN A 15 0.68 8.90 -5.60
N ILE A 16 0.08 9.79 -4.82
CA ILE A 16 -0.04 9.63 -3.36
C ILE A 16 -0.73 8.31 -3.01
N ALA A 17 -1.86 8.00 -3.66
CA ALA A 17 -2.59 6.75 -3.46
C ALA A 17 -1.72 5.51 -3.75
N LYS A 18 -0.91 5.54 -4.83
CA LYS A 18 0.04 4.47 -5.15
C LYS A 18 1.11 4.29 -4.07
N TYR A 19 1.62 5.37 -3.50
CA TYR A 19 2.59 5.26 -2.40
C TYR A 19 1.96 4.62 -1.16
N TYR A 20 0.71 4.95 -0.84
CA TYR A 20 -0.02 4.32 0.26
C TYR A 20 -0.24 2.82 0.04
N GLU A 21 -0.57 2.39 -1.17
CA GLU A 21 -0.71 0.96 -1.50
C GLU A 21 0.60 0.20 -1.21
N ARG A 22 1.74 0.71 -1.69
CA ARG A 22 3.06 0.08 -1.45
C ARG A 22 3.43 0.03 0.03
N ILE A 23 3.11 1.09 0.78
CA ILE A 23 3.30 1.12 2.24
C ILE A 23 2.42 0.05 2.90
N GLY A 24 1.16 -0.07 2.47
CA GLY A 24 0.23 -1.10 2.95
C GLY A 24 0.75 -2.51 2.70
N ASP A 25 1.28 -2.78 1.51
CA ASP A 25 1.85 -4.08 1.16
C ASP A 25 3.06 -4.44 2.01
N HIS A 26 3.98 -3.49 2.22
CA HIS A 26 5.12 -3.70 3.10
C HIS A 26 4.68 -3.91 4.56
N ALA A 27 3.68 -3.16 5.03
CA ALA A 27 3.14 -3.34 6.37
C ALA A 27 2.51 -4.73 6.56
N VAL A 28 1.77 -5.23 5.57
CA VAL A 28 1.20 -6.58 5.59
C VAL A 28 2.32 -7.62 5.64
N ASN A 29 3.32 -7.52 4.77
CA ASN A 29 4.45 -8.46 4.77
C ASN A 29 5.15 -8.48 6.15
N ILE A 30 5.39 -7.32 6.76
CA ILE A 30 6.01 -7.25 8.11
C ILE A 30 5.10 -7.90 9.16
N ALA A 31 3.78 -7.63 9.12
CA ALA A 31 2.84 -8.22 10.06
C ALA A 31 2.81 -9.75 9.95
N GLU A 32 2.86 -10.30 8.74
CA GLU A 32 2.96 -11.75 8.52
C GLU A 32 4.21 -12.34 9.18
N TRP A 33 5.38 -11.68 9.03
CA TRP A 33 6.61 -12.12 9.68
C TRP A 33 6.54 -12.06 11.21
N VAL A 34 5.91 -11.02 11.77
CA VAL A 34 5.70 -10.91 13.23
C VAL A 34 4.80 -12.03 13.74
N ILE A 35 3.69 -12.31 13.04
CA ILE A 35 2.78 -13.42 13.39
C ILE A 35 3.50 -14.76 13.30
N PHE A 36 4.32 -14.97 12.26
CA PHE A 36 5.14 -16.17 12.11
C PHE A 36 6.15 -16.32 13.26
N SER A 37 6.81 -15.24 13.66
CA SER A 37 7.77 -15.24 14.77
C SER A 37 7.16 -15.68 16.11
N ILE A 38 5.85 -15.52 16.29
CA ILE A 38 5.14 -15.89 17.54
C ILE A 38 4.54 -17.29 17.44
N THR A 39 3.90 -17.61 16.30
CA THR A 39 3.09 -18.82 16.14
C THR A 39 3.87 -19.99 15.52
N GLY A 40 4.95 -19.71 14.80
CA GLY A 40 5.66 -20.68 13.96
C GLY A 40 4.89 -21.14 12.72
N GLN A 41 3.70 -20.57 12.45
CA GLN A 41 2.85 -20.93 11.31
C GLN A 41 2.87 -19.81 10.28
N HIS A 42 3.28 -20.15 9.06
CA HIS A 42 3.31 -19.18 7.96
C HIS A 42 1.96 -19.19 7.24
N ASN A 43 1.00 -18.43 7.77
CA ASN A 43 -0.25 -18.18 7.06
C ASN A 43 0.03 -17.13 5.98
N LYS A 44 0.35 -17.59 4.76
CA LYS A 44 0.27 -16.70 3.59
C LYS A 44 -1.17 -16.26 3.47
N ILE A 45 -1.44 -14.96 3.62
CA ILE A 45 -2.72 -14.40 3.23
C ILE A 45 -2.64 -14.28 1.70
N ASP A 46 -3.09 -15.33 1.00
CA ASP A 46 -3.22 -15.28 -0.46
C ASP A 46 -4.23 -14.18 -0.78
N ARG A 47 -3.77 -13.14 -1.50
CA ARG A 47 -4.61 -12.05 -1.99
C ARG A 47 -5.16 -12.37 -3.36
#